data_AF-A0A937VGA3-F1
#
_entry.id   AF-A0A937VGA3-F1
#
_cell.length_a   1.000
_cell.length_b   1.000
_cell.length_c   1.000
_cell.angle_alpha   90.00
_cell.angle_beta   90.00
_cell.angle_gamma   90.00
#
_symmetry.space_group_name_H-M   'P 1'
#
loop_
_entity.id
_entity.type
_entity.pdbx_description
1 polymer ?
#
loop_
_entity_poly.entity_id
_entity_poly.type
_entity_poly.pdbx_seq_one_letter_code
_entity_poly.pdbx_strand_id
1 'polypeptide(L)'
;MNSSPFVINDKASGEQLLPIDYHARIYNEAWLQWVSVKHPEILPVAEIEPVVSALIPIGREVITDKGIIDNLFISPTGYLVLVETKLWRNPEAKRDVVGQAIDYGSSIAKWKYEKLEDIVKAYTRTHLSHNP
;
A
#
# COMPACT_ATOMS: atom_id res chain seq x y z
N MET A 1 -2.60 -29.66 -12.30
CA MET A 1 -1.83 -29.99 -11.08
C MET A 1 -2.11 -28.89 -10.06
N ASN A 2 -2.73 -29.20 -8.93
CA ASN A 2 -2.84 -28.26 -7.80
C ASN A 2 -1.58 -28.38 -6.97
N SER A 3 -0.53 -27.64 -7.34
CA SER A 3 0.65 -27.49 -6.49
C SER A 3 0.35 -26.46 -5.40
N SER A 4 0.38 -26.88 -4.14
CA SER A 4 0.37 -25.95 -3.00
C SER A 4 1.79 -25.43 -2.74
N PRO A 5 1.98 -24.11 -2.55
CA PRO A 5 3.27 -23.60 -2.16
C PRO A 5 3.66 -24.09 -0.75
N PHE A 6 4.94 -24.38 -0.55
CA PHE A 6 5.54 -24.74 0.74
C PHE A 6 6.65 -23.76 1.08
N VAL A 7 6.70 -23.31 2.33
CA VAL A 7 7.85 -22.58 2.88
C VAL A 7 8.74 -23.59 3.58
N ILE A 8 9.99 -23.73 3.13
CA ILE A 8 10.98 -24.63 3.74
C ILE A 8 12.01 -23.78 4.46
N ASN A 9 12.29 -24.09 5.72
CA ASN A 9 13.32 -23.40 6.50
C ASN A 9 14.69 -24.10 6.44
N ASP A 10 15.70 -23.50 7.08
CA ASP A 10 17.09 -23.98 7.17
C ASP A 10 17.23 -25.38 7.78
N LYS A 11 16.25 -25.82 8.57
CA LYS A 11 16.18 -27.16 9.17
C LYS A 11 15.48 -28.20 8.29
N ALA A 12 15.19 -27.87 7.03
CA ALA A 12 14.42 -28.70 6.09
C ALA A 12 13.01 -29.06 6.58
N SER A 13 12.46 -28.29 7.53
CA SER A 13 11.04 -28.40 7.89
C SER A 13 10.21 -27.49 6.98
N GLY A 14 9.06 -28.01 6.54
CA GLY A 14 8.18 -27.35 5.59
C GLY A 14 6.83 -27.00 6.20
N GLU A 15 6.34 -25.80 5.93
CA GLU A 15 4.97 -25.37 6.21
C GLU A 15 4.21 -25.22 4.90
N GLN A 16 3.05 -25.88 4.78
CA GLN A 16 2.18 -25.74 3.62
C GLN A 16 1.45 -24.40 3.70
N LEU A 17 1.57 -23.58 2.65
CA LEU A 17 0.78 -22.37 2.54
C LEU A 17 -0.61 -22.70 2.01
N LEU A 18 -1.63 -22.32 2.79
CA LEU A 18 -3.01 -22.43 2.39
C LEU A 18 -3.46 -21.12 1.73
N PRO A 19 -4.12 -21.17 0.57
CA PRO A 19 -4.74 -19.98 -0.01
C PRO A 19 -5.70 -19.36 1.00
N ILE A 20 -5.65 -18.03 1.12
CA ILE A 20 -6.64 -17.30 1.91
C ILE A 20 -8.00 -17.46 1.23
N ASP A 21 -9.01 -17.91 1.97
CA ASP A 21 -10.38 -17.90 1.48
C ASP A 21 -10.91 -16.47 1.38
N TYR A 22 -11.04 -15.99 0.15
CA TYR A 22 -11.56 -14.65 -0.16
C TYR A 22 -13.02 -14.45 0.30
N HIS A 23 -13.79 -15.53 0.46
CA HIS A 23 -15.18 -15.52 0.92
C HIS A 23 -15.33 -15.52 2.44
N ALA A 24 -14.33 -15.97 3.19
CA ALA A 24 -14.38 -16.04 4.65
C ALA A 24 -14.45 -14.65 5.34
N ARG A 25 -14.33 -13.56 4.57
CA ARG A 25 -14.40 -12.15 5.04
C ARG A 25 -13.44 -11.82 6.20
N ILE A 26 -12.36 -12.58 6.33
CA ILE A 26 -11.36 -12.44 7.39
C ILE A 26 -10.62 -11.10 7.29
N TYR A 27 -10.39 -10.63 6.07
CA TYR A 27 -9.64 -9.40 5.80
C TYR A 27 -10.51 -8.31 5.13
N ASN A 28 -10.18 -7.05 5.43
CA ASN A 28 -10.81 -5.84 4.91
C ASN A 28 -9.77 -4.91 4.24
N GLU A 29 -10.20 -3.78 3.68
CA GLU A 29 -9.32 -2.82 3.00
C GLU A 29 -8.34 -2.17 3.98
N ALA A 30 -8.76 -1.87 5.21
CA ALA A 30 -7.87 -1.37 6.26
C ALA A 30 -6.72 -2.34 6.59
N TRP A 31 -6.95 -3.65 6.51
CA TRP A 31 -5.89 -4.65 6.64
C TRP A 31 -4.93 -4.61 5.44
N LEU A 32 -5.43 -4.48 4.21
CA LEU A 32 -4.58 -4.33 3.01
C LEU A 32 -3.72 -3.07 3.08
N GLN A 33 -4.28 -1.96 3.54
CA GLN A 33 -3.53 -0.73 3.77
C GLN A 33 -2.38 -0.96 4.75
N TRP A 34 -2.66 -1.61 5.87
CA TRP A 34 -1.67 -1.88 6.91
C TRP A 34 -0.56 -2.84 6.45
N VAL A 35 -0.92 -3.93 5.76
CA VAL A 35 0.04 -4.89 5.22
C VAL A 35 0.95 -4.22 4.20
N SER A 36 0.41 -3.38 3.31
CA SER A 36 1.20 -2.64 2.31
C SER A 36 2.16 -1.64 2.96
N VAL A 37 1.79 -1.04 4.09
CA VAL A 37 2.67 -0.14 4.85
C VAL A 37 3.78 -0.90 5.58
N LYS A 38 3.43 -2.05 6.19
CA LYS A 38 4.39 -2.86 6.96
C LYS A 38 5.37 -3.62 6.09
N HIS A 39 4.91 -4.05 4.92
CA HIS A 39 5.68 -4.79 3.95
C HIS A 39 5.54 -4.15 2.55
N PRO A 40 6.12 -2.96 2.31
CA PRO A 40 6.02 -2.30 1.00
C PRO A 40 6.56 -3.15 -0.15
N GLU A 41 7.46 -4.10 0.14
CA GLU A 41 8.05 -5.06 -0.80
C GLU A 41 7.04 -6.01 -1.46
N ILE A 42 5.83 -6.14 -0.90
CA ILE A 42 4.76 -6.94 -1.54
C ILE A 42 4.20 -6.27 -2.79
N LEU A 43 4.40 -4.96 -2.94
CA LEU A 43 3.90 -4.20 -4.08
C LEU A 43 4.92 -4.32 -5.23
N PRO A 44 4.53 -4.86 -6.41
CA PRO A 44 5.46 -5.13 -7.51
C PRO A 44 5.78 -3.85 -8.32
N VAL A 45 6.03 -2.73 -7.64
CA VAL A 45 6.22 -1.43 -8.31
C VAL A 45 7.47 -1.39 -9.18
N ALA A 46 8.51 -2.16 -8.83
CA ALA A 46 9.74 -2.25 -9.62
C ALA A 46 9.53 -2.96 -10.96
N GLU A 47 8.52 -3.83 -11.07
CA GLU A 47 8.16 -4.50 -12.32
C GLU A 47 7.37 -3.57 -13.27
N ILE A 48 6.70 -2.56 -12.71
CA ILE A 48 5.90 -1.58 -13.46
C ILE A 48 6.77 -0.40 -13.87
N GLU A 49 7.46 0.20 -12.90
CA GLU A 49 8.30 1.39 -13.09
C GLU A 49 9.51 1.34 -12.12
N PRO A 50 10.69 0.93 -12.59
CA PRO A 50 11.87 0.75 -11.73
C PRO A 50 12.28 1.98 -10.90
N VAL A 51 12.03 3.21 -11.39
CA VAL A 51 12.43 4.44 -10.68
C VAL A 51 11.65 4.67 -9.38
N VAL A 52 10.49 4.02 -9.21
CA VAL A 52 9.71 4.13 -7.98
C VAL A 52 9.97 2.99 -6.97
N SER A 53 10.99 2.18 -7.20
CA SER A 53 11.37 1.08 -6.31
C SER A 53 11.80 1.56 -4.91
N ALA A 54 11.86 0.62 -3.95
CA ALA A 54 12.15 0.86 -2.54
C ALA A 54 11.17 1.87 -1.88
N LEU A 55 9.88 1.55 -1.95
CA LEU A 55 8.82 2.38 -1.38
C LEU A 55 9.02 2.63 0.12
N ILE A 56 9.02 3.90 0.49
CA ILE A 56 9.04 4.36 1.88
C ILE A 56 7.65 4.90 2.21
N PRO A 57 6.92 4.32 3.18
CA PRO A 57 5.61 4.82 3.55
C PRO A 57 5.75 6.18 4.24
N ILE A 58 4.94 7.15 3.81
CA ILE A 58 4.96 8.52 4.33
C ILE A 58 3.58 9.03 4.75
N GLY A 59 2.52 8.26 4.51
CA GLY A 59 1.17 8.60 4.90
C GLY A 59 0.22 7.40 4.77
N ARG A 60 -0.82 7.41 5.60
CA ARG A 60 -1.96 6.51 5.54
C ARG A 60 -3.22 7.32 5.82
N GLU A 61 -4.29 7.06 5.08
CA GLU A 61 -5.55 7.80 5.13
C GLU A 61 -5.33 9.33 4.98
N VAL A 62 -4.57 9.70 3.94
CA VAL A 62 -4.15 11.08 3.71
C VAL A 62 -5.30 11.89 3.10
N ILE A 63 -5.76 12.91 3.83
CA ILE A 63 -6.88 13.76 3.42
C ILE A 63 -6.46 14.71 2.28
N THR A 64 -7.27 14.73 1.22
CA THR A 64 -7.15 15.63 0.08
C THR A 64 -8.46 16.38 -0.17
N ASP A 65 -8.47 17.36 -1.08
CA ASP A 65 -9.70 18.01 -1.55
C ASP A 65 -10.55 17.11 -2.47
N LYS A 66 -10.03 15.93 -2.84
CA LYS A 66 -10.68 14.97 -3.73
C LYS A 66 -11.04 13.65 -3.06
N GLY A 67 -10.81 13.54 -1.76
CA GLY A 67 -11.06 12.32 -0.98
C GLY A 67 -9.85 11.95 -0.14
N ILE A 68 -9.84 10.71 0.34
CA ILE A 68 -8.81 10.21 1.26
C ILE A 68 -7.98 9.18 0.48
N ILE A 69 -6.68 9.39 0.40
CA ILE A 69 -5.76 8.41 -0.17
C ILE A 69 -5.48 7.36 0.89
N ASP A 70 -5.70 6.10 0.55
CA ASP A 70 -5.46 4.95 1.44
C ASP A 70 -4.02 4.93 1.98
N ASN A 71 -3.02 4.89 1.10
CA ASN A 71 -1.60 4.93 1.47
C ASN A 71 -0.80 5.83 0.51
N LEU A 72 0.15 6.58 1.07
CA LEU A 72 1.07 7.43 0.33
C LEU A 72 2.51 6.98 0.61
N PHE A 73 3.26 6.74 -0.45
CA PHE A 73 4.67 6.36 -0.41
C PHE A 73 5.54 7.36 -1.16
N ILE A 74 6.84 7.31 -0.90
CA ILE A 74 7.87 8.00 -1.68
C ILE A 74 9.00 7.04 -2.03
N SER A 75 9.58 7.16 -3.22
CA SER A 75 10.82 6.47 -3.57
C SER A 75 12.05 7.25 -3.09
N PRO A 76 13.24 6.63 -2.96
CA PRO A 76 14.46 7.34 -2.56
C PRO A 76 14.84 8.49 -3.51
N THR A 77 14.38 8.43 -4.76
CA THR A 77 14.57 9.48 -5.77
C THR A 77 13.49 10.58 -5.73
N GLY A 78 12.55 10.53 -4.79
CA GLY A 78 11.57 11.58 -4.57
C GLY A 78 10.24 11.44 -5.32
N TYR A 79 9.98 10.30 -5.96
CA TYR A 79 8.70 10.07 -6.63
C TYR A 79 7.63 9.68 -5.62
N LEU A 80 6.48 10.38 -5.66
CA LEU A 80 5.31 10.00 -4.87
C LEU A 80 4.58 8.84 -5.54
N VAL A 81 4.16 7.87 -4.72
CA VAL A 81 3.38 6.70 -5.17
C VAL A 81 2.10 6.64 -4.35
N LEU A 82 0.98 6.65 -5.05
CA LEU A 82 -0.37 6.55 -4.48
C LEU A 82 -0.82 5.11 -4.53
N VAL A 83 -1.31 4.59 -3.42
CA VAL A 83 -1.84 3.24 -3.34
C VAL A 83 -3.26 3.29 -2.82
N GLU A 84 -4.20 2.88 -3.67
CA GLU A 84 -5.61 2.67 -3.34
C GLU A 84 -5.86 1.17 -3.19
N THR A 85 -6.46 0.75 -2.08
CA THR A 85 -6.70 -0.66 -1.78
C THR A 85 -8.17 -1.01 -2.04
N LYS A 86 -8.40 -2.09 -2.80
CA LYS A 86 -9.74 -2.65 -3.01
C LYS A 86 -9.73 -4.16 -2.93
N LEU A 87 -10.73 -4.72 -2.25
CA LEU A 87 -10.89 -6.16 -2.15
C LEU A 87 -11.38 -6.79 -3.45
N TRP A 88 -10.94 -8.03 -3.72
CA TRP A 88 -11.30 -8.71 -4.96
C TRP A 88 -12.83 -8.88 -5.14
N ARG A 89 -13.54 -9.08 -4.03
CA ARG A 89 -14.99 -9.29 -3.97
C ARG A 89 -15.85 -8.04 -4.25
N ASN A 90 -15.25 -6.86 -4.44
CA ASN A 90 -15.98 -5.63 -4.76
C ASN A 90 -15.64 -5.13 -6.18
N PRO A 91 -16.22 -5.73 -7.24
CA PRO A 91 -15.85 -5.42 -8.62
C PRO A 91 -16.26 -4.03 -9.09
N GLU A 92 -17.34 -3.45 -8.55
CA GLU A 92 -17.75 -2.07 -8.88
C GLU A 92 -16.74 -1.07 -8.34
N ALA A 93 -16.41 -1.14 -7.05
CA ALA A 93 -15.44 -0.23 -6.44
C ALA A 93 -14.04 -0.32 -7.05
N LYS A 94 -13.68 -1.47 -7.64
CA LYS A 94 -12.43 -1.61 -8.41
C LYS A 94 -12.41 -0.81 -9.70
N ARG A 95 -13.55 -0.59 -10.36
CA ARG A 95 -13.58 0.24 -11.57
C ARG A 95 -13.38 1.71 -11.23
N ASP A 96 -13.83 2.11 -10.04
CA ASP A 96 -13.75 3.49 -9.57
C ASP A 96 -12.32 3.92 -9.16
N VAL A 97 -11.43 2.97 -8.85
CA VAL A 97 -10.06 3.28 -8.38
C VAL A 97 -9.24 4.09 -9.37
N VAL A 98 -9.48 3.91 -10.67
CA VAL A 98 -8.73 4.65 -11.70
C VAL A 98 -9.11 6.13 -11.65
N GLY A 99 -10.40 6.44 -11.48
CA GLY A 99 -10.88 7.81 -11.31
C GLY A 99 -10.32 8.43 -10.03
N GLN A 100 -10.37 7.69 -8.92
CA GLN A 100 -9.80 8.11 -7.64
C GLN A 100 -8.31 8.43 -7.76
N ALA A 101 -7.51 7.55 -8.38
CA ALA A 101 -6.08 7.76 -8.56
C ALA A 101 -5.78 9.03 -9.37
N ILE A 102 -6.54 9.31 -10.43
CA ILE A 102 -6.41 10.53 -11.24
C ILE A 102 -6.78 11.77 -10.41
N ASP A 103 -7.89 11.71 -9.68
CA ASP A 103 -8.35 12.80 -8.81
C ASP A 103 -7.31 13.12 -7.73
N TYR A 104 -6.77 12.10 -7.06
CA TYR A 104 -5.72 12.27 -6.05
C TYR A 104 -4.43 12.83 -6.65
N GLY A 105 -4.00 12.33 -7.81
CA GLY A 105 -2.86 12.88 -8.54
C GLY A 105 -3.05 14.37 -8.85
N SER A 106 -4.24 14.77 -9.28
CA SER A 106 -4.58 16.18 -9.55
C SER A 106 -4.58 17.06 -8.30
N SER A 107 -4.91 16.50 -7.13
CA SER A 107 -4.85 17.20 -5.85
C SER A 107 -3.41 17.43 -5.42
N ILE A 108 -2.61 16.36 -5.42
CA ILE A 108 -1.22 16.37 -4.95
C ILE A 108 -0.35 17.26 -5.83
N ALA A 109 -0.59 17.29 -7.14
CA ALA A 109 0.13 18.17 -8.05
C ALA A 109 0.04 19.66 -7.69
N LYS A 110 -0.95 20.06 -6.87
CA LYS A 110 -1.12 21.44 -6.38
C LYS A 110 -0.50 21.67 -5.01
N TRP A 111 -0.05 20.61 -4.33
CA TRP A 111 0.52 20.74 -3.00
C TRP A 111 1.85 21.47 -3.07
N LYS A 112 2.05 22.37 -2.12
CA LYS A 112 3.38 22.88 -1.82
C LYS A 112 4.12 21.88 -0.94
N TYR A 113 5.43 22.00 -0.91
CA TYR A 113 6.30 21.16 -0.09
C TYR A 113 5.87 21.13 1.39
N GLU A 114 5.46 22.26 1.95
CA GLU A 114 5.09 22.37 3.37
C GLU A 114 3.92 21.45 3.73
N LYS A 115 2.95 21.30 2.81
CA LYS A 115 1.82 20.39 3.03
C LYS A 115 2.28 18.93 3.07
N LEU A 116 3.18 18.55 2.17
CA LEU A 116 3.76 17.20 2.16
C LEU A 116 4.56 16.95 3.45
N GLU A 117 5.35 17.94 3.86
CA GLU A 117 6.13 17.89 5.11
C GLU A 117 5.25 17.69 6.34
N ASP A 118 4.12 18.42 6.43
CA ASP A 118 3.17 18.29 7.53
C ASP A 118 2.55 16.89 7.61
N ILE A 119 2.19 16.32 6.46
CA ILE A 119 1.68 14.94 6.36
C ILE A 119 2.72 13.94 6.86
N VAL A 120 3.97 14.06 6.38
CA VAL A 120 5.07 13.18 6.78
C VAL A 120 5.35 13.27 8.29
N LYS A 121 5.35 14.49 8.84
CA LYS A 121 5.55 14.72 10.29
C LYS A 121 4.44 14.07 11.11
N ALA A 122 3.18 14.21 10.68
CA ALA A 122 2.04 13.59 11.36
C ALA A 122 2.12 12.05 11.32
N TYR A 123 2.47 11.50 10.16
CA TYR A 123 2.63 10.06 9.96
C TYR A 123 3.78 9.48 10.79
N THR A 124 4.95 10.12 10.79
CA THR A 124 6.15 9.66 11.51
C THR A 124 5.91 9.60 13.01
N ARG A 125 5.24 10.60 13.60
CA ARG A 125 4.91 10.63 15.04
C ARG A 125 4.06 9.44 15.48
N THR A 126 3.17 8.99 14.61
CA THR A 126 2.16 7.97 14.91
C THR A 126 2.63 6.55 14.55
N HIS A 127 3.50 6.39 13.55
CA HIS A 127 3.83 5.09 12.98
C HIS A 127 5.29 4.64 13.16
N LEU A 128 6.24 5.55 13.37
CA LEU A 128 7.68 5.22 13.53
C LEU A 128 8.17 5.25 14.99
N SER A 129 7.33 5.66 15.94
CA SER A 129 7.64 5.62 17.37
C SER A 129 7.56 4.21 17.99
N HIS A 130 7.26 3.17 17.21
CA HIS A 130 7.01 1.80 17.67
C HIS A 130 7.76 0.71 16.86
N ASN A 131 8.94 1.02 16.32
CA ASN A 131 9.87 -0.04 15.88
C ASN A 131 10.86 -0.34 17.03
N PRO A 132 10.78 -1.50 17.71
CA PRO A 132 11.88 -2.02 18.51
C PRO A 132 13.08 -2.41 17.65
#